data_AF-A0AAV8TUI4-F1
#
_entry.id   AF-A0AAV8TUI4-F1
#
_cell.length_a   1.000
_cell.length_b   1.000
_cell.length_c   1.000
_cell.angle_alpha   90.00
_cell.angle_beta   90.00
_cell.angle_gamma   90.00
#
_symmetry.space_group_name_H-M   'P 1'
#
loop_
_entity.id
_entity.type
_entity.pdbx_description
1 polymer ?
#
loop_
_entity_poly.entity_id
_entity_poly.type
_entity_poly.pdbx_seq_one_letter_code
_entity_poly.pdbx_strand_id
1 'polypeptide(L)'
;MQTSLSFLVLVFMLVTPAVFEAQARPFNIVKARASASRVIEDFFDGLSLGDIKTSGPSSRGNGHKFTNGQTLGGIKEGPSPGKGHMYTNKEGPSPGEGHKFTNSQTLGGVKEGPSPGEGHKFTNSQTLGGVKEGPSPGEGHKFTNSQTLGGIKEGPSPGEGHKFTNSQTLGGIKAGPSPGEGHKFTNSQTLGGIKEGPSPGEGHKFTNSQTLGGIKEGPSPGIGHK
;
A
#
# COMPACT_ATOMS: atom_id res chain seq x y z
N MET A 1 24.30 -12.58 -14.14
CA MET A 1 24.50 -11.18 -14.58
C MET A 1 23.47 -10.69 -15.59
N GLN A 2 22.63 -11.56 -16.18
CA GLN A 2 21.64 -11.18 -17.21
C GLN A 2 20.33 -10.60 -16.65
N THR A 3 20.00 -10.90 -15.39
CA THR A 3 18.74 -10.46 -14.73
C THR A 3 18.76 -9.00 -14.28
N SER A 4 19.91 -8.45 -13.89
CA SER A 4 20.03 -7.06 -13.44
C SER A 4 20.02 -6.06 -14.60
N LEU A 5 20.54 -6.45 -15.77
CA LEU A 5 20.52 -5.61 -16.96
C LEU A 5 19.10 -5.55 -17.54
N SER A 6 18.39 -6.69 -17.59
CA SER A 6 16.97 -6.70 -17.94
C SER A 6 16.13 -5.87 -16.98
N PHE A 7 16.44 -5.89 -15.68
CA PHE A 7 15.78 -5.06 -14.67
C PHE A 7 15.98 -3.56 -14.90
N LEU A 8 17.20 -3.12 -15.20
CA LEU A 8 17.49 -1.71 -15.51
C LEU A 8 16.77 -1.25 -16.80
N VAL A 9 16.72 -2.12 -17.82
CA VAL A 9 16.04 -1.84 -19.09
C VAL A 9 14.52 -1.77 -18.93
N LEU A 10 13.93 -2.64 -18.11
CA LEU A 10 12.48 -2.65 -17.85
C LEU A 10 12.06 -1.41 -17.05
N VAL A 11 12.86 -0.98 -16.06
CA VAL A 11 12.67 0.27 -15.33
C VAL A 11 12.80 1.49 -16.26
N PHE A 12 13.80 1.50 -17.15
CA PHE A 12 13.99 2.61 -18.11
C PHE A 12 12.82 2.71 -19.10
N MET A 13 12.34 1.58 -19.63
CA MET A 13 11.18 1.50 -20.53
C MET A 13 9.86 1.95 -19.87
N LEU A 14 9.68 1.68 -18.57
CA LEU A 14 8.48 2.08 -17.82
C LEU A 14 8.47 3.57 -17.45
N VAL A 15 9.65 4.21 -17.43
CA VAL A 15 9.84 5.62 -17.03
C VAL A 15 9.89 6.58 -18.23
N THR A 16 10.10 6.09 -19.47
CA THR A 16 9.99 6.92 -20.67
C THR A 16 8.62 6.80 -21.36
N PRO A 17 7.66 7.70 -21.08
CA PRO A 17 6.71 8.06 -22.13
C PRO A 17 7.49 8.84 -23.19
N ALA A 18 7.33 8.44 -24.45
CA ALA A 18 7.97 9.03 -25.61
C ALA A 18 8.01 10.57 -25.53
N VAL A 19 9.22 11.12 -25.53
CA VAL A 19 9.47 12.56 -25.69
C VAL A 19 9.11 12.91 -27.13
N PHE A 20 7.82 13.07 -27.41
CA PHE A 20 7.40 13.74 -28.63
C PHE A 20 7.60 15.23 -28.42
N GLU A 21 8.67 15.74 -29.02
CA GLU A 21 8.83 17.14 -29.33
C GLU A 21 7.57 17.65 -30.05
N ALA A 22 6.75 18.42 -29.36
CA ALA A 22 5.86 19.38 -29.98
C ALA A 22 6.11 20.72 -29.31
N GLN A 23 6.77 21.59 -30.06
CA GLN A 23 7.35 22.86 -29.66
C GLN A 23 6.39 23.75 -28.85
N ALA A 24 6.99 24.48 -27.92
CA ALA A 24 6.38 25.48 -27.07
C ALA A 24 5.43 26.43 -27.82
N ARG A 25 4.15 26.46 -27.41
CA ARG A 25 3.26 27.63 -27.57
C ARG A 25 2.39 27.77 -26.33
N PRO A 26 2.33 28.97 -25.71
CA PRO A 26 1.54 29.19 -24.51
C PRO A 26 0.05 29.07 -24.84
N PHE A 27 -0.68 28.43 -23.92
CA PHE A 27 -2.09 28.09 -24.01
C PHE A 27 -2.94 29.36 -24.10
N ASN A 28 -3.33 29.75 -25.31
CA ASN A 28 -4.29 30.83 -25.52
C ASN A 28 -5.70 30.23 -25.63
N ILE A 29 -6.60 30.77 -24.82
CA ILE A 29 -8.03 30.48 -24.75
C ILE A 29 -8.63 30.45 -26.17
N VAL A 30 -8.98 29.26 -26.64
CA VAL A 30 -9.87 29.08 -27.80
C VAL A 30 -10.93 28.06 -27.42
N LYS A 31 -12.16 28.55 -27.43
CA LYS A 31 -13.42 27.83 -27.22
C LYS A 31 -13.50 26.60 -28.15
N ALA A 32 -13.28 25.40 -27.59
CA ALA A 32 -13.43 24.15 -28.33
C ALA A 32 -14.91 23.76 -28.42
N ARG A 33 -15.37 23.66 -29.66
CA ARG A 33 -16.75 23.37 -30.09
C ARG A 33 -17.02 21.86 -29.98
N ALA A 34 -17.97 21.49 -29.13
CA ALA A 34 -18.97 20.41 -29.25
C ALA A 34 -18.60 18.95 -29.67
N SER A 35 -17.35 18.50 -29.68
CA SER A 35 -17.05 17.08 -30.03
C SER A 35 -16.07 16.34 -29.12
N ALA A 36 -15.45 17.02 -28.17
CA ALA A 36 -14.47 16.42 -27.24
C ALA A 36 -15.07 16.03 -25.87
N SER A 37 -16.28 16.47 -25.53
CA SER A 37 -16.83 16.31 -24.18
C SER A 37 -17.10 14.86 -23.79
N ARG A 38 -17.47 14.00 -24.74
CA ARG A 38 -17.85 12.61 -24.43
C ARG A 38 -16.65 11.70 -24.12
N VAL A 39 -15.48 11.99 -24.69
CA VAL A 39 -14.24 11.23 -24.44
C VAL A 39 -13.58 11.66 -23.12
N ILE A 40 -13.83 12.89 -22.70
CA ILE A 40 -13.24 13.49 -21.50
C ILE A 40 -14.01 13.09 -20.23
N GLU A 41 -15.34 12.95 -20.31
CA GLU A 41 -16.17 12.47 -19.19
C GLU A 41 -15.82 11.02 -18.79
N ASP A 42 -15.65 10.12 -19.77
CA ASP A 42 -15.26 8.72 -19.51
C ASP A 42 -13.81 8.59 -18.99
N PHE A 43 -12.93 9.53 -19.35
CA PHE A 43 -11.54 9.56 -18.89
C PHE A 43 -11.45 9.95 -17.40
N PHE A 44 -12.30 10.87 -16.93
CA PHE A 44 -12.28 11.34 -15.55
C PHE A 44 -13.07 10.47 -14.56
N ASP A 45 -13.90 9.55 -15.05
CA ASP A 45 -14.72 8.68 -14.20
C ASP A 45 -13.87 7.72 -13.31
N GLY A 46 -12.62 7.44 -13.72
CA GLY A 46 -11.65 6.64 -12.97
C GLY A 46 -10.44 7.41 -12.40
N LEU A 47 -10.31 8.70 -12.72
CA LEU A 47 -9.13 9.53 -12.41
C LEU A 47 -9.47 10.56 -11.33
N SER A 48 -9.06 10.29 -10.09
CA SER A 48 -9.15 11.27 -9.01
C SER A 48 -7.94 12.20 -9.04
N LEU A 49 -8.18 13.46 -9.45
CA LEU A 49 -7.15 14.50 -9.66
C LEU A 49 -6.62 15.16 -8.36
N GLY A 50 -7.26 14.90 -7.21
CA GLY A 50 -6.87 15.47 -5.91
C GLY A 50 -6.46 14.43 -4.87
N ASP A 51 -5.92 14.88 -3.73
CA ASP A 51 -5.74 14.02 -2.55
C ASP A 51 -7.10 13.39 -2.19
N ILE A 52 -7.20 12.07 -2.24
CA ILE A 52 -8.39 11.37 -1.80
C ILE A 52 -8.37 11.36 -0.28
N LYS A 53 -9.35 12.04 0.31
CA LYS A 53 -9.61 12.02 1.75
C LYS A 53 -11.08 11.70 1.94
N THR A 54 -11.44 10.41 1.92
CA THR A 54 -12.88 10.09 1.89
C THR A 54 -13.57 10.15 3.25
N SER A 55 -12.91 10.07 4.42
CA SER A 55 -13.66 10.29 5.69
C SER A 55 -12.85 10.42 7.01
N GLY A 56 -13.59 10.78 8.07
CA GLY A 56 -13.31 10.44 9.48
C GLY A 56 -13.65 8.96 9.79
N PRO A 57 -13.87 8.52 11.04
CA PRO A 57 -14.05 7.08 11.35
C PRO A 57 -15.20 6.45 10.54
N SER A 58 -14.92 5.34 9.84
CA SER A 58 -15.91 4.63 9.01
C SER A 58 -17.10 4.17 9.87
N SER A 59 -18.33 4.57 9.52
CA SER A 59 -19.52 4.31 10.35
C SER A 59 -20.12 2.91 10.18
N ARG A 60 -19.57 2.07 9.27
CA ARG A 60 -20.23 0.84 8.81
C ARG A 60 -19.41 -0.45 8.96
N GLY A 61 -18.27 -0.41 9.63
CA GLY A 61 -17.49 -1.63 9.96
C GLY A 61 -16.63 -2.20 8.83
N ASN A 62 -16.76 -1.68 7.60
CA ASN A 62 -15.95 -2.08 6.45
C ASN A 62 -15.16 -0.86 5.96
N GLY A 63 -13.87 -1.07 5.67
CA GLY A 63 -13.03 -0.09 4.98
C GLY A 63 -13.50 0.15 3.54
N HIS A 64 -13.06 1.25 2.96
CA HIS A 64 -13.31 1.61 1.56
C HIS A 64 -12.62 0.65 0.59
N LYS A 65 -13.27 0.37 -0.54
CA LYS A 65 -12.74 -0.49 -1.61
C LYS A 65 -12.52 0.36 -2.86
N PHE A 66 -11.28 0.46 -3.30
CA PHE A 66 -10.87 1.11 -4.54
C PHE A 66 -10.57 0.02 -5.57
N THR A 67 -11.28 0.04 -6.69
CA THR A 67 -11.14 -0.95 -7.75
C THR A 67 -10.95 -0.23 -9.08
N ASN A 68 -9.91 -0.58 -9.84
CA ASN A 68 -9.58 0.06 -11.12
C ASN A 68 -9.37 1.59 -10.99
N GLY A 69 -8.96 2.08 -9.82
CA GLY A 69 -8.83 3.49 -9.53
C GLY A 69 -7.44 4.04 -9.85
N GLN A 70 -7.38 5.20 -10.51
CA GLN A 70 -6.16 5.97 -10.69
C GLN A 70 -6.24 7.26 -9.88
N THR A 71 -5.34 7.44 -8.93
CA THR A 71 -5.29 8.63 -8.08
C THR A 71 -3.98 9.37 -8.30
N LEU A 72 -4.08 10.63 -8.70
CA LEU A 72 -2.91 11.48 -8.90
C LEU A 72 -2.41 12.07 -7.56
N GLY A 73 -3.32 12.29 -6.61
CA GLY A 73 -3.02 12.72 -5.23
C GLY A 73 -2.64 11.58 -4.29
N GLY A 74 -2.32 11.92 -3.04
CA GLY A 74 -2.16 10.96 -1.96
C GLY A 74 -3.50 10.50 -1.41
N ILE A 75 -3.54 9.27 -0.90
CA ILE A 75 -4.71 8.69 -0.22
C ILE A 75 -4.52 8.85 1.28
N LYS A 76 -5.54 9.38 1.96
CA LYS A 76 -5.55 9.57 3.42
C LYS A 76 -6.89 9.11 3.97
N GLU A 77 -6.90 7.96 4.64
CA GLU A 77 -8.10 7.42 5.26
C GLU A 77 -7.99 7.33 6.77
N GLY A 78 -9.14 7.46 7.44
CA GLY A 78 -9.28 7.38 8.88
C GLY A 78 -9.20 5.94 9.41
N PRO A 79 -9.40 5.73 10.72
CA PRO A 79 -9.59 4.40 11.28
C PRO A 79 -10.78 3.68 10.61
N SER A 80 -10.73 2.35 10.55
CA SER A 80 -11.87 1.48 10.18
C SER A 80 -12.40 0.78 11.45
N PRO A 81 -13.26 1.42 12.28
CA PRO A 81 -13.83 0.78 13.46
C PRO A 81 -14.83 -0.28 13.01
N GLY A 82 -14.72 -1.50 13.55
CA GLY A 82 -15.67 -2.58 13.27
C GLY A 82 -17.08 -2.30 13.79
N LYS A 83 -17.97 -3.27 13.56
CA LYS A 83 -19.40 -3.15 13.83
C LYS A 83 -19.68 -3.09 15.34
N GLY A 84 -20.02 -1.91 15.86
CA GLY A 84 -20.59 -1.74 17.20
C GLY A 84 -20.01 -0.54 17.94
N HIS A 85 -20.78 0.55 17.99
CA HIS A 85 -20.88 1.47 19.14
C HIS A 85 -22.14 2.32 18.92
N MET A 86 -23.30 1.80 19.33
CA MET A 86 -24.28 2.68 19.96
C MET A 86 -23.68 3.07 21.31
N TYR A 87 -23.66 4.36 21.61
CA TYR A 87 -23.16 4.93 22.87
C TYR A 87 -23.71 4.16 24.07
N THR A 88 -22.94 3.26 24.67
CA THR A 88 -22.90 2.94 26.11
C THR A 88 -21.94 1.78 26.37
N ASN A 89 -20.98 2.02 27.27
CA ASN A 89 -20.23 1.04 28.07
C ASN A 89 -19.09 0.26 27.39
N LYS A 90 -17.85 0.68 27.67
CA LYS A 90 -16.61 -0.09 27.90
C LYS A 90 -16.31 -1.39 27.13
N GLU A 91 -16.79 -1.57 25.90
CA GLU A 91 -16.36 -2.68 25.04
C GLU A 91 -15.34 -2.19 24.00
N GLY A 92 -14.21 -2.91 23.88
CA GLY A 92 -13.09 -2.56 23.02
C GLY A 92 -13.45 -2.48 21.52
N PRO A 93 -12.53 -2.02 20.66
CA PRO A 93 -12.81 -1.84 19.24
C PRO A 93 -13.23 -3.17 18.59
N SER A 94 -14.44 -3.19 18.01
CA SER A 94 -15.01 -4.32 17.28
C SER A 94 -14.21 -4.63 15.99
N PRO A 95 -14.14 -5.88 15.49
CA PRO A 95 -13.35 -6.25 14.32
C PRO A 95 -13.93 -5.64 13.04
N GLY A 96 -13.18 -4.76 12.37
CA GLY A 96 -13.52 -4.21 11.06
C GLY A 96 -12.54 -4.66 9.98
N GLU A 97 -12.99 -4.78 8.72
CA GLU A 97 -12.13 -5.01 7.55
C GLU A 97 -11.42 -3.69 7.19
N GLY A 98 -10.13 -3.77 6.87
CA GLY A 98 -9.35 -2.64 6.38
C GLY A 98 -9.74 -2.20 4.98
N HIS A 99 -9.09 -1.14 4.49
CA HIS A 99 -9.29 -0.63 3.14
C HIS A 99 -8.69 -1.58 2.10
N LYS A 100 -9.34 -1.70 0.94
CA LYS A 100 -8.93 -2.61 -0.12
C LYS A 100 -8.66 -1.85 -1.42
N PHE A 101 -7.46 -2.01 -1.96
CA PHE A 101 -7.02 -1.46 -3.23
C PHE A 101 -6.82 -2.62 -4.20
N THR A 102 -7.57 -2.62 -5.30
CA THR A 102 -7.52 -3.67 -6.33
C THR A 102 -7.32 -3.03 -7.68
N ASN A 103 -6.31 -3.47 -8.43
CA ASN A 103 -5.97 -2.90 -9.74
C ASN A 103 -5.88 -1.36 -9.70
N SER A 104 -5.21 -0.82 -8.68
CA SER A 104 -5.21 0.62 -8.39
C SER A 104 -3.82 1.21 -8.59
N GLN A 105 -3.76 2.43 -9.12
CA GLN A 105 -2.52 3.19 -9.26
C GLN A 105 -2.62 4.49 -8.47
N THR A 106 -1.66 4.73 -7.59
CA THR A 106 -1.61 5.95 -6.76
C THR A 106 -0.26 6.63 -6.97
N LEU A 107 -0.25 7.84 -7.50
CA LEU A 107 0.98 8.62 -7.63
C LEU A 107 1.43 9.21 -6.30
N GLY A 108 0.48 9.60 -5.44
CA GLY A 108 0.79 10.07 -4.09
C GLY A 108 1.15 8.96 -3.12
N GLY A 109 1.42 9.35 -1.87
CA GLY A 109 1.57 8.40 -0.76
C GLY A 109 0.20 7.94 -0.23
N VAL A 110 0.16 6.74 0.31
CA VAL A 110 -1.02 6.18 0.99
C VAL A 110 -0.83 6.28 2.50
N LYS A 111 -1.84 6.75 3.22
CA LYS A 111 -1.83 6.87 4.67
C LYS A 111 -3.15 6.37 5.24
N GLU A 112 -3.11 5.23 5.90
CA GLU A 112 -4.29 4.56 6.44
C GLU A 112 -4.25 4.53 7.97
N GLY A 113 -5.43 4.55 8.58
CA GLY A 113 -5.61 4.45 10.02
C GLY A 113 -5.46 3.02 10.58
N PRO A 114 -5.79 2.80 11.86
CA PRO A 114 -5.86 1.46 12.44
C PRO A 114 -6.97 0.58 11.82
N SER A 115 -6.73 -0.74 11.78
CA SER A 115 -7.73 -1.75 11.39
C SER A 115 -7.82 -2.89 12.42
N PRO A 116 -8.83 -2.91 13.32
CA PRO A 116 -8.93 -3.88 14.42
C PRO A 116 -9.09 -5.35 13.99
N GLY A 117 -9.62 -5.61 12.79
CA GLY A 117 -9.85 -6.96 12.24
C GLY A 117 -8.81 -7.37 11.21
N GLU A 118 -9.20 -7.38 9.93
CA GLU A 118 -8.27 -7.62 8.81
C GLU A 118 -7.60 -6.30 8.41
N GLY A 119 -6.28 -6.30 8.20
CA GLY A 119 -5.54 -5.14 7.76
C GLY A 119 -5.91 -4.68 6.34
N HIS A 120 -5.41 -3.51 5.95
CA HIS A 120 -5.53 -3.02 4.56
C HIS A 120 -4.91 -3.99 3.55
N LYS A 121 -5.51 -4.04 2.37
CA LYS A 121 -5.17 -5.00 1.32
C LYS A 121 -4.90 -4.32 -0.01
N PHE A 122 -3.71 -4.52 -0.54
CA PHE A 122 -3.26 -4.06 -1.84
C PHE A 122 -3.11 -5.26 -2.76
N THR A 123 -3.86 -5.27 -3.86
CA THR A 123 -3.87 -6.36 -4.84
C THR A 123 -3.69 -5.77 -6.23
N ASN A 124 -2.67 -6.21 -6.96
CA ASN A 124 -2.34 -5.64 -8.28
C ASN A 124 -2.28 -4.11 -8.23
N SER A 125 -1.58 -3.56 -7.23
CA SER A 125 -1.60 -2.12 -6.96
C SER A 125 -0.21 -1.52 -7.12
N GLN A 126 -0.15 -0.29 -7.65
CA GLN A 126 1.09 0.45 -7.81
C GLN A 126 1.00 1.77 -7.04
N THR A 127 1.96 2.00 -6.15
CA THR A 127 2.05 3.23 -5.36
C THR A 127 3.41 3.88 -5.58
N LEU A 128 3.43 5.08 -6.15
CA LEU A 128 4.67 5.80 -6.39
C LEU A 128 5.17 6.47 -5.09
N GLY A 129 4.26 6.97 -4.26
CA GLY A 129 4.60 7.50 -2.94
C GLY A 129 4.94 6.41 -1.90
N GLY A 130 5.21 6.85 -0.67
CA GLY A 130 5.33 5.94 0.47
C GLY A 130 3.98 5.49 0.99
N VAL A 131 3.94 4.31 1.59
CA VAL A 131 2.75 3.74 2.23
C VAL A 131 2.94 3.80 3.75
N LYS A 132 1.95 4.27 4.48
CA LYS A 132 1.97 4.34 5.94
C LYS A 132 0.66 3.84 6.51
N GLU A 133 0.71 2.67 7.13
CA GLU A 133 -0.45 2.00 7.69
C GLU A 133 -0.44 2.06 9.23
N GLY A 134 -1.63 2.05 9.82
CA GLY A 134 -1.80 2.00 11.28
C GLY A 134 -1.57 0.60 11.87
N PRO A 135 -1.90 0.41 13.16
CA PRO A 135 -1.91 -0.91 13.80
C PRO A 135 -2.99 -1.84 13.24
N SER A 136 -2.71 -3.15 13.22
CA SER A 136 -3.65 -4.21 12.81
C SER A 136 -3.69 -5.37 13.84
N PRO A 137 -4.45 -5.25 14.94
CA PRO A 137 -4.51 -6.25 16.01
C PRO A 137 -4.85 -7.69 15.57
N GLY A 138 -5.70 -7.86 14.55
CA GLY A 138 -6.08 -9.15 14.01
C GLY A 138 -5.08 -9.66 12.97
N GLU A 139 -5.44 -9.54 11.69
CA GLU A 139 -4.60 -9.93 10.57
C GLU A 139 -3.84 -8.71 10.03
N GLY A 140 -2.54 -8.84 9.80
CA GLY A 140 -1.72 -7.76 9.26
C GLY A 140 -2.12 -7.34 7.84
N HIS A 141 -1.58 -6.20 7.41
CA HIS A 141 -1.79 -5.71 6.05
C HIS A 141 -1.21 -6.67 5.01
N LYS A 142 -1.83 -6.68 3.82
CA LYS A 142 -1.50 -7.59 2.74
C LYS A 142 -1.16 -6.85 1.47
N PHE A 143 0.01 -7.15 0.91
CA PHE A 143 0.46 -6.70 -0.40
C PHE A 143 0.59 -7.91 -1.31
N THR A 144 -0.17 -7.95 -2.40
CA THR A 144 -0.16 -9.05 -3.37
C THR A 144 0.00 -8.48 -4.77
N ASN A 145 1.00 -8.95 -5.51
CA ASN A 145 1.33 -8.41 -6.85
C ASN A 145 1.41 -6.88 -6.82
N SER A 146 2.07 -6.31 -5.81
CA SER A 146 2.05 -4.86 -5.56
C SER A 146 3.43 -4.26 -5.73
N GLN A 147 3.48 -3.03 -6.23
CA GLN A 147 4.73 -2.29 -6.44
C GLN A 147 4.66 -0.97 -5.69
N THR A 148 5.65 -0.70 -4.83
CA THR A 148 5.76 0.56 -4.09
C THR A 148 7.13 1.18 -4.34
N LEU A 149 7.18 2.39 -4.89
CA LEU A 149 8.46 3.08 -5.11
C LEU A 149 8.95 3.74 -3.81
N GLY A 150 8.04 4.30 -3.02
CA GLY A 150 8.36 4.82 -1.70
C GLY A 150 8.66 3.73 -0.66
N GLY A 151 8.96 4.18 0.57
CA GLY A 151 9.07 3.27 1.70
C GLY A 151 7.70 2.89 2.27
N ILE A 152 7.63 1.70 2.86
CA ILE A 152 6.44 1.18 3.54
C ILE A 152 6.68 1.26 5.05
N LYS A 153 5.73 1.81 5.79
CA LYS A 153 5.76 1.89 7.26
C LYS A 153 4.47 1.30 7.80
N GLU A 154 4.58 0.21 8.55
CA GLU A 154 3.44 -0.48 9.11
C GLU A 154 3.45 -0.39 10.64
N GLY A 155 2.26 -0.37 11.22
CA GLY A 155 2.08 -0.41 12.67
C GLY A 155 2.36 -1.79 13.28
N PRO A 156 2.06 -1.97 14.57
CA PRO A 156 2.08 -3.28 15.22
C PRO A 156 0.98 -4.21 14.69
N SER A 157 1.27 -5.52 14.64
CA SER A 157 0.33 -6.57 14.26
C SER A 157 0.34 -7.76 15.25
N PRO A 158 -0.27 -7.63 16.45
CA PRO A 158 -0.28 -8.67 17.48
C PRO A 158 -0.74 -10.08 17.08
N GLY A 159 -1.69 -10.20 16.14
CA GLY A 159 -2.17 -11.48 15.62
C GLY A 159 -1.28 -12.05 14.53
N GLU A 160 -1.71 -11.98 13.27
CA GLU A 160 -0.86 -12.35 12.12
C GLU A 160 -0.08 -11.12 11.63
N GLY A 161 1.21 -11.30 11.33
CA GLY A 161 2.03 -10.24 10.78
C GLY A 161 1.64 -9.80 9.37
N HIS A 162 2.25 -8.70 8.91
CA HIS A 162 2.08 -8.21 7.56
C HIS A 162 2.59 -9.20 6.52
N LYS A 163 1.91 -9.28 5.37
CA LYS A 163 2.20 -10.24 4.32
C LYS A 163 2.47 -9.57 3.00
N PHE A 164 3.63 -9.86 2.43
CA PHE A 164 4.09 -9.42 1.12
C PHE A 164 4.22 -10.64 0.21
N THR A 165 3.48 -10.65 -0.88
CA THR A 165 3.50 -11.74 -1.87
C THR A 165 3.67 -11.15 -3.26
N ASN A 166 4.66 -11.62 -4.02
CA ASN A 166 4.98 -11.07 -5.34
C ASN A 166 5.06 -9.53 -5.31
N SER A 167 5.69 -8.98 -4.27
CA SER A 167 5.68 -7.55 -4.01
C SER A 167 7.06 -6.94 -4.21
N GLN A 168 7.12 -5.74 -4.76
CA GLN A 168 8.36 -5.02 -5.01
C GLN A 168 8.32 -3.68 -4.30
N THR A 169 9.36 -3.39 -3.50
CA THR A 169 9.49 -2.11 -2.79
C THR A 169 10.87 -1.52 -3.05
N LEU A 170 10.92 -0.32 -3.63
CA LEU A 170 12.21 0.35 -3.83
C LEU A 170 12.67 1.06 -2.55
N GLY A 171 11.73 1.67 -1.82
CA GLY A 171 12.02 2.16 -0.48
C GLY A 171 12.31 1.05 0.53
N GLY A 172 12.54 1.46 1.78
CA GLY A 172 12.65 0.52 2.89
C GLY A 172 11.30 0.13 3.45
N ILE A 173 11.23 -1.08 4.02
CA ILE A 173 10.07 -1.54 4.78
C ILE A 173 10.40 -1.42 6.26
N LYS A 174 9.53 -0.76 7.01
CA LYS A 174 9.61 -0.68 8.47
C LYS A 174 8.30 -1.15 9.08
N ALA A 175 8.31 -2.33 9.67
CA ALA A 175 7.15 -2.91 10.32
C ALA A 175 7.27 -2.86 11.84
N GLY A 176 6.12 -2.81 12.51
CA GLY A 176 6.03 -2.82 13.97
C GLY A 176 6.29 -4.20 14.58
N PRO A 177 6.04 -4.35 15.90
CA PRO A 177 6.07 -5.66 16.57
C PRO A 177 4.97 -6.61 16.05
N SER A 178 5.27 -7.91 16.04
CA SER A 178 4.34 -8.99 15.68
C SER A 178 4.38 -10.16 16.68
N PRO A 179 3.88 -9.99 17.93
CA PRO A 179 3.94 -11.04 18.94
C PRO A 179 3.37 -12.42 18.60
N GLY A 180 2.36 -12.50 17.72
CA GLY A 180 1.76 -13.75 17.26
C GLY A 180 2.58 -14.39 16.14
N GLU A 181 2.08 -14.33 14.89
CA GLU A 181 2.85 -14.74 13.71
C GLU A 181 3.66 -13.54 13.20
N GLY A 182 4.93 -13.77 12.88
CA GLY A 182 5.81 -12.77 12.31
C GLY A 182 5.36 -12.31 10.92
N HIS A 183 6.05 -11.29 10.39
CA HIS A 183 5.77 -10.84 9.03
C HIS A 183 6.28 -11.84 8.01
N LYS A 184 5.58 -11.93 6.87
CA LYS A 184 5.86 -12.91 5.83
C LYS A 184 6.14 -12.23 4.49
N PHE A 185 7.28 -12.58 3.90
CA PHE A 185 7.69 -12.15 2.57
C PHE A 185 7.80 -13.37 1.67
N THR A 186 7.06 -13.40 0.57
CA THR A 186 7.05 -14.48 -0.41
C THR A 186 7.27 -13.88 -1.79
N ASN A 187 8.29 -14.35 -2.51
CA ASN A 187 8.66 -13.82 -3.82
C ASN A 187 8.71 -12.28 -3.85
N SER A 188 9.31 -11.68 -2.83
CA SER A 188 9.30 -10.22 -2.64
C SER A 188 10.69 -9.63 -2.77
N GLN A 189 10.78 -8.41 -3.29
CA GLN A 189 12.05 -7.71 -3.53
C GLN A 189 12.01 -6.35 -2.85
N THR A 190 13.02 -6.06 -2.03
CA THR A 190 13.12 -4.78 -1.31
C THR A 190 14.51 -4.16 -1.48
N LEU A 191 14.59 -2.93 -1.99
CA LEU A 191 15.89 -2.28 -2.13
C LEU A 191 16.30 -1.56 -0.83
N GLY A 192 15.42 -0.75 -0.24
CA GLY A 192 15.72 0.13 0.89
C GLY A 192 15.82 -0.52 2.28
N GLY A 193 16.17 -1.81 2.34
CA GLY A 193 16.29 -2.58 3.57
C GLY A 193 14.95 -2.87 4.26
N ILE A 194 14.95 -3.87 5.13
CA ILE A 194 13.78 -4.27 5.92
C ILE A 194 14.14 -4.11 7.39
N LYS A 195 13.28 -3.44 8.15
CA LYS A 195 13.39 -3.30 9.61
C LYS A 195 12.10 -3.77 10.26
N GLU A 196 12.19 -4.81 11.06
CA GLU A 196 11.05 -5.43 11.71
C GLU A 196 11.10 -5.22 13.22
N GLY A 197 9.94 -5.21 13.84
CA GLY A 197 9.83 -5.20 15.30
C GLY A 197 10.12 -6.57 15.91
N PRO A 198 9.97 -6.71 17.24
CA PRO A 198 10.05 -8.00 17.93
C PRO A 198 8.94 -8.97 17.46
N SER A 199 9.26 -10.26 17.37
CA SER A 199 8.31 -11.35 17.06
C SER A 199 8.49 -12.55 17.99
N PRO A 200 8.07 -12.47 19.28
CA PRO A 200 8.22 -13.59 20.22
C PRO A 200 7.53 -14.91 19.88
N GLY A 201 6.48 -14.90 19.06
CA GLY A 201 5.76 -16.10 18.62
C GLY A 201 6.46 -16.81 17.47
N GLU A 202 5.79 -16.93 16.33
CA GLU A 202 6.46 -17.37 15.10
C GLU A 202 7.32 -16.22 14.57
N GLY A 203 8.60 -16.46 14.29
CA GLY A 203 9.50 -15.42 13.78
C GLY A 203 9.10 -14.90 12.40
N HIS A 204 9.84 -13.92 11.90
CA HIS A 204 9.67 -13.42 10.53
C HIS A 204 10.05 -14.49 9.50
N LYS A 205 9.36 -14.49 8.35
CA LYS A 205 9.53 -15.52 7.32
C LYS A 205 9.85 -14.92 5.96
N PHE A 206 10.93 -15.36 5.33
CA PHE A 206 11.36 -14.93 4.00
C PHE A 206 11.47 -16.11 3.06
N THR A 207 10.61 -16.18 2.05
CA THR A 207 10.60 -17.25 1.05
C THR A 207 10.82 -16.65 -0.32
N ASN A 208 11.89 -17.08 -1.01
CA ASN A 208 12.29 -16.56 -2.31
C ASN A 208 12.30 -15.01 -2.35
N SER A 209 12.79 -14.37 -1.29
CA SER A 209 12.76 -12.91 -1.17
C SER A 209 14.17 -12.34 -1.15
N GLN A 210 14.35 -11.15 -1.75
CA GLN A 210 15.66 -10.51 -1.91
C GLN A 210 15.63 -9.11 -1.32
N THR A 211 16.62 -8.78 -0.51
CA THR A 211 16.75 -7.46 0.10
C THR A 211 18.18 -6.93 -0.03
N LEU A 212 18.36 -5.74 -0.60
CA LEU A 212 19.71 -5.17 -0.77
C LEU A 212 20.17 -4.36 0.46
N GLY A 213 19.31 -3.52 1.02
CA GLY A 213 19.63 -2.67 2.17
C GLY A 213 19.78 -3.41 3.51
N GLY A 214 19.86 -4.74 3.48
CA GLY A 214 19.91 -5.61 4.66
C GLY A 214 18.56 -5.78 5.36
N ILE A 215 18.51 -6.77 6.25
CA ILE A 215 17.35 -7.08 7.08
C ILE A 215 17.77 -6.87 8.55
N LYS A 216 16.98 -6.12 9.31
CA LYS A 216 17.16 -5.87 10.74
C LYS A 216 15.91 -6.31 11.48
N GLU A 217 15.98 -7.46 12.12
CA GLU A 217 14.85 -8.03 12.85
C GLU A 217 14.91 -7.63 14.32
N GLY A 218 13.75 -7.51 14.96
CA GLY A 218 13.66 -7.37 16.40
C GLY A 218 13.89 -8.70 17.12
N PRO A 219 13.94 -8.69 18.46
CA PRO A 219 14.06 -9.92 19.25
C PRO A 219 12.97 -10.95 18.91
N SER A 220 13.38 -12.20 18.66
CA SER A 220 12.48 -13.34 18.39
C SER A 220 12.81 -14.54 19.28
N PRO A 221 12.42 -14.55 20.57
CA PRO A 221 12.65 -15.67 21.47
C PRO A 221 11.93 -16.99 21.11
N GLY A 222 11.00 -16.97 20.14
CA GLY A 222 10.24 -18.13 19.68
C GLY A 222 11.01 -19.05 18.73
N ILE A 223 10.30 -19.98 18.07
CA ILE A 223 10.89 -20.88 17.06
C ILE A 223 11.43 -20.01 15.91
N GLY A 224 12.75 -20.05 15.70
CA GLY A 224 13.50 -19.06 14.91
C GLY A 224 13.06 -18.84 13.46
N HIS A 225 13.67 -17.81 12.87
CA HIS A 225 13.46 -17.29 11.51
C HIS A 225 13.56 -18.38 10.42
N LYS A 226 12.70 -18.31 9.40
CA LYS A 226 12.63 -19.30 8.30
C LYS A 226 12.58 -18.69 6.90
#